data_AF-A0A9N8HSR9-F1
#
_entry.id   AF-A0A9N8HSR9-F1
#
_cell.length_a   1.000
_cell.length_b   1.000
_cell.length_c   1.000
_cell.angle_alpha   90.00
_cell.angle_beta   90.00
_cell.angle_gamma   90.00
#
_symmetry.space_group_name_H-M   'P 1'
#
loop_
_entity.id
_entity.type
_entity.pdbx_description
1 polymer ?
#
loop_
_entity_poly.entity_id
_entity_poly.type
_entity_poly.pdbx_seq_one_letter_code
_entity_poly.pdbx_strand_id
1 'polypeptide(L)'
;MFGLTGTPFQRIWCCFERAMIIHKEQGHNNDDDNSRLLLDIVTVVEDGTAVVITDGRAPHVVADLREGPKFALELKRDRELGFPLELLERAYEIDICAATAAREEDRRRILNTIQRTASSKSLSTMDSSDDNDHTATTQPKGSNEEDDELPNLKDPAFSRVNKVLRGIFAEAAARKAAEAGRIDTVIRVLQEDTERIQLTLNLGGCAHLDLTGLSNLAGHASLQQLTVDCSYSGVTNVTSLADTLSSMPSLRKLHFSFEWCTSTLEEREIVQLSDRGLASLSATLVRLRLDFTGCAFAVFLPKIEKLQYLESLVISYCYTPTAAIAKTLLGILQLRKLRELELNFRACQHG
;
A
#
# COMPACT_ATOMS: atom_id res chain seq x y z
N MET A 1 -21.01 31.72 16.97
CA MET A 1 -19.78 31.02 17.41
C MET A 1 -20.20 29.69 18.01
N PHE A 2 -20.75 28.81 17.18
CA PHE A 2 -21.11 27.43 17.51
C PHE A 2 -20.40 26.57 16.49
N GLY A 3 -19.76 25.50 16.92
CA GLY A 3 -19.18 24.54 16.01
C GLY A 3 -18.37 23.55 16.82
N LEU A 4 -19.04 22.49 17.27
CA LEU A 4 -18.39 21.31 17.82
C LEU A 4 -17.18 20.99 16.94
N THR A 5 -15.98 21.24 17.45
CA THR A 5 -14.76 20.73 16.84
C THR A 5 -14.92 19.22 16.90
N GLY A 6 -15.40 18.63 15.80
CA GLY A 6 -15.41 17.18 15.65
C GLY A 6 -14.01 16.73 15.99
N THR A 7 -13.88 15.77 16.90
CA THR A 7 -12.59 15.25 17.28
C THR A 7 -12.31 14.01 16.44
N PRO A 8 -11.73 14.17 15.24
CA PRO A 8 -11.50 13.06 14.33
C PRO A 8 -10.64 12.01 15.05
N PHE A 9 -10.94 10.75 14.77
CA PHE A 9 -10.21 9.59 15.32
C PHE A 9 -10.25 9.43 16.86
N GLN A 10 -11.00 10.25 17.59
CA GLN A 10 -11.20 10.06 19.04
C GLN A 10 -12.40 9.17 19.37
N ARG A 11 -13.26 8.85 18.40
CA ARG A 11 -14.42 7.96 18.61
C ARG A 11 -14.03 6.53 18.31
N ILE A 12 -14.21 5.65 19.29
CA ILE A 12 -13.78 4.25 19.19
C ILE A 12 -14.52 3.48 18.10
N TRP A 13 -15.77 3.84 17.80
CA TRP A 13 -16.56 3.20 16.74
C TRP A 13 -15.88 3.27 15.37
N CYS A 14 -15.33 4.42 15.00
CA CYS A 14 -14.61 4.61 13.74
C CYS A 14 -13.35 3.71 13.66
N CYS A 15 -12.66 3.55 14.80
CA CYS A 15 -11.49 2.67 14.87
C CYS A 15 -11.89 1.19 14.82
N PHE A 16 -13.01 0.85 15.45
CA PHE A 16 -13.54 -0.52 15.51
C PHE A 16 -13.93 -1.05 14.14
N GLU A 17 -14.69 -0.27 13.34
CA GLU A 17 -15.10 -0.70 12.00
C GLU A 17 -13.89 -1.05 11.12
N ARG A 18 -12.84 -0.22 11.19
CA ARG A 18 -11.58 -0.48 10.48
C ARG A 18 -10.79 -1.65 11.07
N ALA A 19 -10.75 -1.81 12.40
CA ALA A 19 -10.14 -2.97 13.04
C ALA A 19 -10.79 -4.29 12.62
N MET A 20 -12.12 -4.34 12.55
CA MET A 20 -12.85 -5.54 12.13
C MET A 20 -12.61 -5.89 10.65
N ILE A 21 -12.40 -4.87 9.82
CA ILE A 21 -12.01 -5.03 8.43
C ILE A 21 -10.61 -5.65 8.30
N ILE A 22 -9.63 -5.12 9.04
CA ILE A 22 -8.24 -5.59 9.03
C ILE A 22 -8.16 -7.11 9.25
N HIS A 23 -8.98 -7.63 10.16
CA HIS A 23 -8.98 -9.06 10.48
C HIS A 23 -9.47 -9.95 9.33
N LYS A 24 -10.34 -9.45 8.45
CA LYS A 24 -10.85 -10.21 7.30
C LYS A 24 -9.84 -10.31 6.16
N GLU A 25 -9.04 -9.26 5.94
CA GLU A 25 -8.11 -9.21 4.80
C GLU A 25 -6.91 -10.14 4.98
N GLN A 26 -6.43 -10.34 6.22
CA GLN A 26 -5.22 -11.13 6.47
C GLN A 26 -5.40 -12.66 6.35
N GLY A 27 -6.57 -13.15 5.92
CA GLY A 27 -6.87 -14.59 5.79
C GLY A 27 -6.94 -15.09 4.34
N HIS A 28 -7.01 -14.21 3.35
CA HIS A 28 -7.14 -14.59 1.95
C HIS A 28 -5.83 -14.30 1.21
N ASN A 29 -5.06 -15.37 0.93
CA ASN A 29 -3.94 -15.36 -0.01
C ASN A 29 -4.40 -15.18 -1.47
N ASN A 30 -5.49 -14.45 -1.71
CA ASN A 30 -6.07 -14.36 -3.03
C ASN A 30 -5.09 -13.62 -3.95
N ASP A 31 -4.72 -14.30 -5.03
CA ASP A 31 -3.85 -13.77 -6.07
C ASP A 31 -4.51 -12.68 -6.91
N ASP A 32 -5.74 -12.31 -6.57
CA ASP A 32 -6.54 -11.29 -7.20
C ASP A 32 -6.13 -9.92 -6.63
N ASP A 33 -5.30 -9.20 -7.38
CA ASP A 33 -4.76 -7.87 -7.06
C ASP A 33 -5.84 -6.82 -6.73
N ASN A 34 -7.11 -7.16 -6.97
CA ASN A 34 -8.26 -6.26 -6.91
C ASN A 34 -9.11 -6.37 -5.63
N SER A 35 -8.76 -7.24 -4.67
CA SER A 35 -9.60 -7.46 -3.48
C SER A 35 -9.28 -6.57 -2.27
N ARG A 36 -8.36 -5.60 -2.41
CA ARG A 36 -8.03 -4.67 -1.33
C ARG A 36 -9.19 -3.73 -1.05
N LEU A 37 -9.52 -3.50 0.21
CA LEU A 37 -10.53 -2.51 0.56
C LEU A 37 -10.02 -1.10 0.33
N LEU A 38 -10.77 -0.36 -0.47
CA LEU A 38 -10.49 1.05 -0.74
C LEU A 38 -10.87 1.91 0.48
N LEU A 39 -10.06 2.93 0.75
CA LEU A 39 -10.30 3.92 1.79
C LEU A 39 -10.61 5.28 1.18
N ASP A 40 -11.86 5.71 1.35
CA ASP A 40 -12.27 7.08 1.09
C ASP A 40 -12.45 7.83 2.41
N ILE A 41 -11.91 9.05 2.49
CA ILE A 41 -11.98 9.92 3.67
C ILE A 41 -12.60 11.24 3.24
N VAL A 42 -13.71 11.62 3.85
CA VAL A 42 -14.42 12.87 3.58
C VAL A 42 -14.35 13.76 4.82
N THR A 43 -14.16 15.06 4.60
CA THR A 43 -14.29 16.08 5.66
C THR A 43 -14.91 17.36 5.10
N VAL A 44 -15.18 18.31 5.97
CA VAL A 44 -15.64 19.65 5.64
C VAL A 44 -14.60 20.65 6.13
N VAL A 45 -14.11 21.51 5.24
CA VAL A 45 -13.15 22.58 5.59
C VAL A 45 -13.88 23.81 6.15
N GLU A 46 -13.13 24.80 6.65
CA GLU A 46 -13.68 25.95 7.41
C GLU A 46 -14.76 26.75 6.66
N ASP A 47 -14.70 26.80 5.33
CA ASP A 47 -15.69 27.50 4.49
C ASP A 47 -16.97 26.69 4.21
N GLY A 48 -17.08 25.48 4.76
CA GLY A 48 -18.21 24.57 4.56
C GLY A 48 -18.08 23.67 3.33
N THR A 49 -17.00 23.77 2.56
CA THR A 49 -16.77 22.92 1.38
C THR A 49 -16.44 21.49 1.80
N ALA A 50 -17.13 20.51 1.22
CA ALA A 50 -16.80 19.10 1.38
C ALA A 50 -15.58 18.76 0.52
N VAL A 51 -14.59 18.13 1.13
CA VAL A 51 -13.37 17.65 0.46
C VAL A 51 -13.18 16.17 0.75
N VAL A 52 -12.57 15.45 -0.19
CA VAL A 52 -12.42 14.00 -0.11
C VAL A 52 -11.04 13.56 -0.57
N ILE A 53 -10.46 12.58 0.12
CA ILE A 53 -9.37 11.73 -0.35
C ILE A 53 -9.96 10.39 -0.71
N THR A 54 -9.64 9.90 -1.91
CA THR A 54 -10.10 8.57 -2.33
C THR A 54 -8.92 7.62 -2.47
N ASP A 55 -9.16 6.33 -2.29
CA ASP A 55 -8.21 5.30 -2.69
C ASP A 55 -8.59 4.75 -4.06
N GLY A 56 -7.62 4.67 -4.97
CA GLY A 56 -7.86 4.33 -6.37
C GLY A 56 -8.64 5.40 -7.16
N ARG A 57 -9.23 4.95 -8.28
CA ARG A 57 -10.07 5.76 -9.18
C ARG A 57 -11.52 5.69 -8.70
N ALA A 58 -12.25 6.79 -8.84
CA ALA A 58 -13.67 6.80 -8.50
C ALA A 58 -14.45 6.32 -9.74
N PRO A 59 -14.95 5.07 -9.80
CA PRO A 59 -15.53 4.51 -11.03
C PRO A 59 -16.77 5.26 -11.52
N HIS A 60 -17.39 6.08 -10.67
CA HIS A 60 -18.52 6.93 -10.99
C HIS A 60 -18.12 8.29 -11.56
N VAL A 61 -16.84 8.66 -11.54
CA VAL A 61 -16.34 9.85 -12.21
C VAL A 61 -16.12 9.47 -13.67
N VAL A 62 -17.10 9.79 -14.51
CA VAL A 62 -17.10 9.46 -15.95
C VAL A 62 -15.81 9.92 -16.65
N ALA A 63 -15.21 11.01 -16.18
CA ALA A 63 -13.95 11.53 -16.70
C ALA A 63 -12.75 10.61 -16.38
N ASP A 64 -12.73 9.91 -15.23
CA ASP A 64 -11.69 8.93 -14.87
C ASP A 64 -11.65 7.74 -15.86
N LEU A 65 -12.75 7.51 -16.58
CA LEU A 65 -12.92 6.39 -17.52
C LEU A 65 -12.72 6.79 -18.99
N ARG A 66 -12.98 8.05 -19.37
CA ARG A 66 -13.04 8.47 -20.78
C ARG A 66 -11.79 9.16 -21.29
N GLU A 67 -11.11 9.95 -20.46
CA GLU A 67 -10.05 10.86 -20.91
C GLU A 67 -8.63 10.28 -20.73
N GLY A 68 -8.53 9.10 -20.11
CA GLY A 68 -7.27 8.37 -19.93
C GLY A 68 -6.60 8.62 -18.57
N PRO A 69 -5.48 7.92 -18.28
CA PRO A 69 -4.85 7.91 -16.96
C PRO A 69 -4.39 9.28 -16.45
N LYS A 70 -3.79 10.11 -17.33
CA LYS A 70 -3.34 11.46 -16.98
C LYS A 70 -4.47 12.33 -16.45
N PHE A 71 -5.56 12.42 -17.20
CA PHE A 71 -6.71 13.24 -16.83
C PHE A 71 -7.38 12.73 -15.55
N ALA A 72 -7.49 11.41 -15.38
CA ALA A 72 -7.99 10.81 -14.13
C ALA A 72 -7.12 11.21 -12.92
N LEU A 73 -5.80 11.22 -13.08
CA LEU A 73 -4.88 11.64 -12.03
C LEU A 73 -4.99 13.14 -11.73
N GLU A 74 -5.08 13.99 -12.76
CA GLU A 74 -5.27 15.44 -12.60
C GLU A 74 -6.58 15.75 -11.88
N LEU A 75 -7.70 15.12 -12.28
CA LEU A 75 -9.00 15.29 -11.62
C LEU A 75 -8.99 14.77 -10.18
N LYS A 76 -8.33 13.64 -9.92
CA LYS A 76 -8.11 13.16 -8.56
C LYS A 76 -7.32 14.17 -7.74
N ARG A 77 -6.23 14.71 -8.28
CA ARG A 77 -5.40 15.72 -7.61
C ARG A 77 -6.22 16.96 -7.29
N ASP A 78 -7.01 17.47 -8.24
CA ASP A 78 -7.82 18.67 -8.06
C ASP A 78 -8.91 18.45 -7.00
N ARG A 79 -9.56 17.28 -7.00
CA ARG A 79 -10.54 16.88 -5.96
C ARG A 79 -9.92 16.83 -4.57
N GLU A 80 -8.70 16.32 -4.50
CA GLU A 80 -7.99 16.11 -3.23
C GLU A 80 -7.27 17.38 -2.77
N LEU A 81 -7.03 18.37 -3.64
CA LEU A 81 -6.19 19.55 -3.39
C LEU A 81 -6.56 20.29 -2.10
N GLY A 82 -7.86 20.47 -1.83
CA GLY A 82 -8.36 21.15 -0.63
C GLY A 82 -8.33 20.34 0.67
N PHE A 83 -8.02 19.04 0.62
CA PHE A 83 -8.03 18.19 1.81
C PHE A 83 -6.92 18.59 2.82
N PRO A 84 -7.23 18.85 4.10
CA PRO A 84 -6.23 19.24 5.10
C PRO A 84 -5.32 18.06 5.46
N LEU A 85 -4.03 18.13 5.13
CA LEU A 85 -3.07 17.05 5.43
C LEU A 85 -2.95 16.83 6.94
N GLU A 86 -2.99 17.90 7.73
CA GLU A 86 -2.89 17.87 9.20
C GLU A 86 -4.03 17.04 9.82
N LEU A 87 -5.18 16.94 9.14
CA LEU A 87 -6.25 16.06 9.58
C LEU A 87 -5.83 14.59 9.49
N LEU A 88 -5.18 14.17 8.41
CA LEU A 88 -4.67 12.80 8.27
C LEU A 88 -3.53 12.53 9.23
N GLU A 89 -2.66 13.51 9.46
CA GLU A 89 -1.51 13.34 10.37
C GLU A 89 -1.97 13.09 11.82
N ARG A 90 -3.12 13.64 12.24
CA ARG A 90 -3.72 13.28 13.54
C ARG A 90 -4.07 11.80 13.65
N ALA A 91 -4.33 11.12 12.53
CA ALA A 91 -4.59 9.68 12.54
C ALA A 91 -3.33 8.86 12.83
N TYR A 92 -2.13 9.43 12.69
CA TYR A 92 -0.88 8.75 13.04
C TYR A 92 -0.72 8.58 14.55
N GLU A 93 -1.52 9.32 15.34
CA GLU A 93 -1.54 9.27 16.79
C GLU A 93 -2.71 8.43 17.33
N ILE A 94 -3.45 7.70 16.47
CA ILE A 94 -4.57 6.86 16.90
C ILE A 94 -4.16 5.94 18.04
N ASP A 95 -4.93 5.99 19.12
CA ASP A 95 -4.87 5.02 20.21
C ASP A 95 -6.29 4.59 20.58
N ILE A 96 -6.65 3.37 20.18
CA ILE A 96 -7.97 2.79 20.46
C ILE A 96 -8.25 2.64 21.95
N CYS A 97 -7.22 2.51 22.79
CA CYS A 97 -7.40 2.45 24.24
C CYS A 97 -7.80 3.82 24.81
N ALA A 98 -7.34 4.92 24.21
CA ALA A 98 -7.70 6.28 24.60
C ALA A 98 -9.01 6.78 23.93
N ALA A 99 -9.51 6.06 22.92
CA ALA A 99 -10.72 6.44 22.21
C ALA A 99 -11.98 6.36 23.10
N THR A 100 -12.93 7.24 22.82
CA THR A 100 -14.16 7.45 23.60
C THR A 100 -15.38 6.88 22.86
N ALA A 101 -16.42 6.52 23.64
CA ALA A 101 -17.73 6.16 23.13
C ALA A 101 -18.81 6.99 23.82
N ALA A 102 -20.02 7.03 23.24
CA ALA A 102 -21.16 7.69 23.90
C ALA A 102 -21.57 6.97 25.19
N ARG A 103 -21.36 5.65 25.25
CA ARG A 103 -21.57 4.80 26.42
C ARG A 103 -20.28 4.03 26.72
N GLU A 104 -19.82 4.07 27.97
CA GLU A 104 -18.61 3.35 28.39
C GLU A 104 -18.74 1.82 28.21
N GLU A 105 -19.96 1.30 28.34
CA GLU A 105 -20.29 -0.10 28.05
C GLU A 105 -19.94 -0.49 26.61
N ASP A 106 -20.24 0.37 25.62
CA ASP A 106 -19.92 0.11 24.22
C ASP A 106 -18.42 0.13 23.98
N ARG A 107 -17.70 1.09 24.60
CA ARG A 107 -16.23 1.15 24.57
C ARG A 107 -15.63 -0.15 25.08
N ARG A 108 -16.12 -0.65 26.23
CA ARG A 108 -15.67 -1.89 26.85
C ARG A 108 -15.89 -3.10 25.94
N ARG A 109 -17.11 -3.26 25.42
CA ARG A 109 -17.47 -4.35 24.49
C ARG A 109 -16.61 -4.34 23.24
N ILE A 110 -16.36 -3.16 22.66
CA ILE A 110 -15.52 -3.00 21.47
C ILE A 110 -14.08 -3.44 21.75
N LEU A 111 -13.49 -3.00 22.86
CA LEU A 111 -12.12 -3.38 23.24
C LEU A 111 -12.00 -4.89 23.49
N ASN A 112 -12.96 -5.48 24.23
CA ASN A 112 -13.01 -6.93 24.44
C ASN A 112 -13.15 -7.69 23.12
N THR A 113 -13.96 -7.19 22.18
CA THR A 113 -14.13 -7.80 20.85
C THR A 113 -12.82 -7.80 20.08
N ILE A 114 -12.13 -6.65 20.03
CA ILE A 114 -10.81 -6.52 19.37
C ILE A 114 -9.82 -7.52 19.99
N GLN A 115 -9.75 -7.60 21.33
CA GLN A 115 -8.86 -8.51 22.03
C GLN A 115 -9.13 -9.99 21.71
N ARG A 116 -10.41 -10.39 21.68
CA ARG A 116 -10.83 -11.76 21.34
C ARG A 116 -10.50 -12.11 19.89
N THR A 117 -10.82 -11.24 18.93
CA THR A 117 -10.53 -11.46 17.51
C THR A 117 -9.02 -11.50 17.23
N ALA A 118 -8.26 -10.68 17.94
CA ALA A 118 -6.80 -10.68 17.89
C ALA A 118 -6.19 -11.99 18.41
N SER A 119 -6.80 -12.62 19.41
CA SER A 119 -6.33 -13.85 20.05
C SER A 119 -6.75 -15.10 19.29
N SER A 120 -7.92 -15.12 18.67
CA SER A 120 -8.39 -16.30 17.91
C SER A 120 -7.48 -16.65 16.73
N LYS A 121 -6.79 -15.65 16.16
CA LYS A 121 -5.93 -15.84 14.98
C LYS A 121 -4.62 -16.58 15.29
N SER A 122 -4.13 -16.53 16.54
CA SER A 122 -2.92 -17.29 16.90
C SER A 122 -3.18 -18.79 17.02
N LEU A 123 -4.44 -19.21 17.23
CA LEU A 123 -4.81 -20.62 17.38
C LEU A 123 -5.06 -21.32 16.03
N SER A 124 -5.51 -20.61 14.99
CA SER A 124 -5.86 -21.23 13.71
C SER A 124 -4.67 -21.70 12.84
N THR A 125 -3.43 -21.40 13.23
CA THR A 125 -2.23 -21.78 12.48
C THR A 125 -1.65 -23.16 12.84
N MET A 126 -2.24 -23.91 13.77
CA MET A 126 -1.62 -25.14 14.29
C MET A 126 -2.26 -26.49 13.95
N ASP A 127 -3.49 -26.59 13.46
CA ASP A 127 -4.10 -27.91 13.17
C ASP A 127 -4.80 -27.94 11.80
N SER A 128 -4.04 -28.34 10.78
CA SER A 128 -4.61 -28.95 9.57
C SER A 128 -3.92 -30.29 9.34
N SER A 129 -4.01 -31.19 10.31
CA SER A 129 -3.87 -32.63 10.07
C SER A 129 -5.26 -33.22 9.91
N ASP A 130 -5.50 -33.72 8.71
CA ASP A 130 -6.65 -34.49 8.30
C ASP A 130 -7.07 -35.52 9.36
N ASP A 131 -8.29 -35.40 9.90
CA ASP A 131 -9.11 -36.56 10.25
C ASP A 131 -10.59 -36.14 10.30
N ASN A 132 -11.35 -36.68 9.34
CA ASN A 132 -12.80 -36.60 9.27
C ASN A 132 -13.40 -37.30 10.50
N ASP A 133 -13.83 -36.55 11.51
CA ASP A 133 -14.78 -37.08 12.48
C ASP A 133 -15.97 -36.13 12.68
N HIS A 134 -17.14 -36.64 12.32
CA HIS A 134 -18.43 -35.98 12.45
C HIS A 134 -18.91 -36.07 13.90
N THR A 135 -18.38 -35.23 14.80
CA THR A 135 -18.88 -35.19 16.18
C THR A 135 -19.29 -33.79 16.63
N ALA A 136 -20.60 -33.65 16.84
CA ALA A 136 -21.33 -32.73 17.72
C ALA A 136 -20.90 -31.25 17.76
N THR A 137 -21.62 -30.43 16.99
CA THR A 137 -21.69 -28.97 17.13
C THR A 137 -22.10 -28.57 18.54
N THR A 138 -21.12 -28.31 19.40
CA THR A 138 -21.36 -27.76 20.74
C THR A 138 -21.71 -26.29 20.57
N GLN A 139 -22.99 -25.94 20.70
CA GLN A 139 -23.41 -24.53 20.67
C GLN A 139 -22.71 -23.76 21.80
N PRO A 140 -22.10 -22.59 21.51
CA PRO A 140 -21.56 -21.74 22.56
C PRO A 140 -22.72 -21.30 23.47
N LYS A 141 -22.66 -21.71 24.74
CA LYS A 141 -23.58 -21.23 25.77
C LYS A 141 -23.35 -19.73 25.95
N GLY A 142 -24.22 -18.92 25.33
CA GLY A 142 -24.23 -17.46 25.49
C GLY A 142 -24.76 -17.05 26.86
N SER A 143 -23.95 -17.18 27.89
CA SER A 143 -24.20 -16.47 29.15
C SER A 143 -23.73 -15.02 28.98
N ASN A 144 -24.66 -14.06 29.08
CA ASN A 144 -24.42 -12.61 29.04
C ASN A 144 -23.43 -12.09 30.11
N GLU A 145 -22.90 -12.94 30.98
CA GLU A 145 -22.00 -12.58 32.07
C GLU A 145 -20.56 -12.28 31.59
N GLU A 146 -20.14 -12.73 30.40
CA GLU A 146 -18.77 -12.48 29.87
C GLU A 146 -18.57 -11.06 29.29
N ASP A 147 -19.63 -10.28 29.12
CA ASP A 147 -19.51 -8.92 28.55
C ASP A 147 -19.19 -7.83 29.60
N ASP A 148 -19.25 -8.18 30.89
CA ASP A 148 -18.96 -7.24 31.98
C ASP A 148 -17.47 -7.18 32.38
N GLU A 149 -16.63 -8.08 31.87
CA GLU A 149 -15.19 -8.08 32.17
C GLU A 149 -14.50 -6.84 31.60
N LEU A 150 -13.61 -6.22 32.39
CA LEU A 150 -12.85 -5.04 31.96
C LEU A 150 -11.74 -5.47 30.97
N PRO A 151 -11.57 -4.77 29.82
CA PRO A 151 -10.54 -5.10 28.85
C PRO A 151 -9.15 -4.95 29.47
N ASN A 152 -8.27 -5.89 29.17
CA ASN A 152 -6.86 -5.77 29.55
C ASN A 152 -6.16 -4.76 28.62
N LEU A 153 -6.18 -3.47 28.97
CA LEU A 153 -5.59 -2.40 28.14
C LEU A 153 -4.07 -2.55 27.86
N LYS A 154 -3.39 -3.48 28.55
CA LYS A 154 -1.97 -3.81 28.31
C LYS A 154 -1.80 -4.96 27.30
N ASP A 155 -2.89 -5.50 26.77
CA ASP A 155 -2.83 -6.57 25.78
C ASP A 155 -2.11 -6.08 24.50
N PRO A 156 -1.11 -6.83 23.99
CA PRO A 156 -0.37 -6.44 22.79
C PRO A 156 -1.26 -6.32 21.54
N ALA A 157 -2.44 -6.93 21.52
CA ALA A 157 -3.41 -6.79 20.45
C ALA A 157 -3.74 -5.32 20.14
N PHE A 158 -3.88 -4.48 21.17
CA PHE A 158 -4.23 -3.08 20.97
C PHE A 158 -3.10 -2.28 20.31
N SER A 159 -1.86 -2.52 20.73
CA SER A 159 -0.67 -1.91 20.12
C SER A 159 -0.55 -2.30 18.65
N ARG A 160 -0.78 -3.58 18.33
CA ARG A 160 -0.81 -4.06 16.95
C ARG A 160 -1.89 -3.37 16.12
N VAL A 161 -3.13 -3.33 16.60
CA VAL A 161 -4.24 -2.69 15.88
C VAL A 161 -3.98 -1.19 15.67
N ASN A 162 -3.45 -0.49 16.67
CA ASN A 162 -3.05 0.91 16.54
C ASN A 162 -2.05 1.11 15.41
N LYS A 163 -0.99 0.31 15.34
CA LYS A 163 0.02 0.39 14.26
C LYS A 163 -0.59 0.19 12.88
N VAL A 164 -1.44 -0.82 12.71
CA VAL A 164 -2.10 -1.08 11.42
C VAL A 164 -3.02 0.08 11.03
N LEU A 165 -3.84 0.59 11.96
CA LEU A 165 -4.73 1.72 11.71
C LEU A 165 -3.94 2.96 11.29
N ARG A 166 -2.87 3.30 12.02
CA ARG A 166 -1.97 4.41 11.67
C ARG A 166 -1.36 4.23 10.29
N GLY A 167 -0.90 3.01 9.98
CA GLY A 167 -0.35 2.65 8.68
C GLY A 167 -1.35 2.85 7.54
N ILE A 168 -2.61 2.46 7.71
CA ILE A 168 -3.68 2.68 6.71
C ILE A 168 -3.86 4.18 6.39
N PHE A 169 -3.90 5.03 7.41
CA PHE A 169 -4.04 6.47 7.20
C PHE A 169 -2.76 7.11 6.64
N ALA A 170 -1.59 6.62 7.05
CA ALA A 170 -0.30 7.05 6.49
C ALA A 170 -0.22 6.73 5.00
N GLU A 171 -0.64 5.53 4.59
CA GLU A 171 -0.72 5.12 3.20
C GLU A 171 -1.65 6.04 2.38
N ALA A 172 -2.86 6.32 2.87
CA ALA A 172 -3.80 7.24 2.22
C ALA A 172 -3.28 8.69 2.13
N ALA A 173 -2.43 9.09 3.08
CA ALA A 173 -1.82 10.42 3.12
C ALA A 173 -0.56 10.54 2.27
N ALA A 174 0.02 9.44 1.77
CA ALA A 174 1.35 9.41 1.17
C ALA A 174 1.55 10.47 0.07
N ARG A 175 0.60 10.58 -0.86
CA ARG A 175 0.66 11.56 -1.96
C ARG A 175 0.71 13.00 -1.45
N LYS A 176 -0.24 13.37 -0.59
CA LYS A 176 -0.34 14.69 0.03
C LYS A 176 0.91 15.03 0.83
N ALA A 177 1.43 14.06 1.59
CA ALA A 177 2.65 14.22 2.36
C ALA A 177 3.85 14.44 1.43
N ALA A 178 3.95 13.70 0.32
CA ALA A 178 5.00 13.91 -0.67
C ALA A 178 4.92 15.29 -1.34
N GLU A 179 3.72 15.74 -1.75
CA GLU A 179 3.51 17.10 -2.27
C GLU A 179 3.94 18.19 -1.28
N ALA A 180 3.76 17.93 0.02
CA ALA A 180 4.18 18.83 1.09
C ALA A 180 5.64 18.65 1.54
N GLY A 181 6.43 17.77 0.92
CA GLY A 181 7.81 17.47 1.32
C GLY A 181 7.93 16.77 2.68
N ARG A 182 6.88 16.07 3.12
CA ARG A 182 6.76 15.39 4.43
C ARG A 182 6.65 13.87 4.33
N ILE A 183 7.04 13.27 3.21
CA ILE A 183 6.90 11.81 2.98
C ILE A 183 7.60 10.98 4.07
N ASP A 184 8.72 11.45 4.63
CA ASP A 184 9.43 10.78 5.73
C ASP A 184 8.54 10.51 6.94
N THR A 185 7.60 11.41 7.24
CA THR A 185 6.67 11.24 8.36
C THR A 185 5.76 10.04 8.11
N VAL A 186 5.23 9.92 6.88
CA VAL A 186 4.42 8.78 6.45
C VAL A 186 5.22 7.49 6.52
N ILE A 187 6.45 7.48 6.00
CA ILE A 187 7.26 6.25 6.00
C ILE A 187 7.61 5.79 7.41
N ARG A 188 7.92 6.72 8.33
CA ARG A 188 8.16 6.38 9.74
C ARG A 188 6.95 5.73 10.39
N VAL A 189 5.74 6.24 10.13
CA VAL A 189 4.50 5.64 10.65
C VAL A 189 4.27 4.25 10.06
N LEU A 190 4.47 4.11 8.75
CA LEU A 190 4.38 2.82 8.08
C LEU A 190 5.40 1.82 8.64
N GLN A 191 6.61 2.25 9.00
CA GLN A 191 7.66 1.40 9.59
C GLN A 191 7.23 0.75 10.92
N GLU A 192 6.31 1.37 11.67
CA GLU A 192 5.79 0.79 12.91
C GLU A 192 4.83 -0.39 12.66
N ASP A 193 4.20 -0.44 11.48
CA ASP A 193 3.24 -1.46 11.04
C ASP A 193 3.94 -2.73 10.49
N THR A 194 4.72 -3.37 11.37
CA THR A 194 5.62 -4.47 10.99
C THR A 194 4.95 -5.74 10.51
N GLU A 195 3.64 -5.89 10.70
CA GLU A 195 2.86 -7.08 10.28
C GLU A 195 2.23 -6.89 8.89
N ARG A 196 2.45 -5.75 8.25
CA ARG A 196 1.92 -5.44 6.93
C ARG A 196 2.49 -6.38 5.87
N ILE A 197 1.59 -7.00 5.11
CA ILE A 197 1.93 -7.88 3.98
C ILE A 197 1.85 -7.18 2.63
N GLN A 198 1.06 -6.11 2.52
CA GLN A 198 0.86 -5.34 1.29
C GLN A 198 0.92 -3.83 1.58
N LEU A 199 1.63 -3.10 0.72
CA LEU A 199 1.75 -1.66 0.78
C LEU A 199 1.61 -1.05 -0.62
N THR A 200 0.74 -0.05 -0.74
CA THR A 200 0.57 0.74 -1.97
C THR A 200 0.84 2.21 -1.69
N LEU A 201 1.91 2.76 -2.26
CA LEU A 201 2.22 4.19 -2.17
C LEU A 201 1.85 4.87 -3.48
N ASN A 202 0.78 5.65 -3.47
CA ASN A 202 0.49 6.56 -4.58
C ASN A 202 1.24 7.88 -4.35
N LEU A 203 2.24 8.13 -5.18
CA LEU A 203 3.08 9.33 -5.18
C LEU A 203 2.97 10.07 -6.52
N GLY A 204 1.99 9.72 -7.35
CA GLY A 204 1.82 10.27 -8.68
C GLY A 204 1.48 11.76 -8.66
N GLY A 205 1.94 12.48 -9.68
CA GLY A 205 1.69 13.92 -9.86
C GLY A 205 2.52 14.85 -8.97
N CYS A 206 3.42 14.32 -8.12
CA CYS A 206 4.30 15.12 -7.28
C CYS A 206 5.38 15.79 -8.13
N ALA A 207 5.38 17.12 -8.23
CA ALA A 207 6.32 17.87 -9.08
C ALA A 207 7.80 17.68 -8.68
N HIS A 208 8.07 17.52 -7.39
CA HIS A 208 9.38 17.20 -6.83
C HIS A 208 9.21 16.00 -5.91
N LEU A 209 9.64 14.82 -6.35
CA LEU A 209 9.49 13.59 -5.58
C LEU A 209 10.86 13.08 -5.16
N ASP A 210 11.17 13.23 -3.87
CA ASP A 210 12.30 12.59 -3.24
C ASP A 210 11.90 11.21 -2.69
N LEU A 211 12.61 10.18 -3.14
CA LEU A 211 12.38 8.81 -2.73
C LEU A 211 13.38 8.34 -1.67
N THR A 212 14.29 9.20 -1.19
CA THR A 212 15.28 8.83 -0.15
C THR A 212 14.60 8.27 1.10
N GLY A 213 13.50 8.88 1.54
CA GLY A 213 12.70 8.44 2.67
C GLY A 213 12.22 6.99 2.62
N LEU A 214 12.06 6.40 1.43
CA LEU A 214 11.62 5.01 1.26
C LEU A 214 12.65 4.00 1.76
N SER A 215 13.91 4.39 2.01
CA SER A 215 14.92 3.52 2.63
C SER A 215 14.49 3.03 4.01
N ASN A 216 13.65 3.79 4.71
CA ASN A 216 13.14 3.41 6.03
C ASN A 216 12.15 2.23 5.98
N LEU A 217 11.67 1.84 4.78
CA LEU A 217 10.90 0.61 4.60
C LEU A 217 11.76 -0.67 4.67
N ALA A 218 13.09 -0.55 4.71
CA ALA A 218 14.03 -1.68 4.77
C ALA A 218 13.82 -2.62 5.99
N GLY A 219 13.05 -2.20 7.00
CA GLY A 219 12.72 -3.03 8.17
C GLY A 219 11.47 -3.92 8.03
N HIS A 220 10.75 -3.83 6.91
CA HIS A 220 9.48 -4.54 6.71
C HIS A 220 9.67 -5.99 6.26
N ALA A 221 10.09 -6.84 7.20
CA ALA A 221 10.35 -8.25 6.92
C ALA A 221 9.09 -9.04 6.49
N SER A 222 7.89 -8.61 6.87
CA SER A 222 6.64 -9.29 6.51
C SER A 222 6.06 -8.87 5.17
N LEU A 223 6.59 -7.81 4.53
CA LEU A 223 6.01 -7.26 3.32
C LEU A 223 6.25 -8.20 2.12
N GLN A 224 5.14 -8.64 1.52
CA GLN A 224 5.14 -9.55 0.37
C GLN A 224 4.75 -8.84 -0.93
N GLN A 225 4.02 -7.73 -0.84
CA GLN A 225 3.59 -6.94 -1.99
C GLN A 225 3.89 -5.46 -1.77
N LEU A 226 4.60 -4.87 -2.73
CA LEU A 226 4.90 -3.45 -2.76
C LEU A 226 4.46 -2.87 -4.10
N THR A 227 3.61 -1.85 -4.05
CA THR A 227 3.26 -1.01 -5.19
C THR A 227 3.71 0.41 -4.90
N VAL A 228 4.51 1.00 -5.78
CA VAL A 228 4.86 2.42 -5.73
C VAL A 228 4.54 3.05 -7.07
N ASP A 229 3.55 3.94 -7.07
CA ASP A 229 3.12 4.69 -8.24
C ASP A 229 3.74 6.08 -8.20
N CYS A 230 4.70 6.34 -9.08
CA CYS A 230 5.35 7.63 -9.28
C CYS A 230 4.91 8.29 -10.59
N SER A 231 3.77 7.90 -11.17
CA SER A 231 3.35 8.39 -12.48
C SER A 231 3.19 9.92 -12.50
N TYR A 232 3.58 10.58 -13.58
CA TYR A 232 3.49 12.03 -13.78
C TYR A 232 4.21 12.85 -12.69
N SER A 233 5.19 12.26 -12.00
CA SER A 233 5.96 12.95 -10.97
C SER A 233 7.34 13.37 -11.49
N GLY A 234 8.03 14.21 -10.70
CA GLY A 234 9.40 14.64 -10.94
C GLY A 234 10.41 13.83 -10.13
N VAL A 235 10.47 12.50 -10.31
CA VAL A 235 11.43 11.63 -9.62
C VAL A 235 12.84 11.85 -10.14
N THR A 236 13.77 12.36 -9.36
CA THR A 236 15.16 12.56 -9.85
C THR A 236 16.09 11.39 -9.54
N ASN A 237 15.71 10.50 -8.61
CA ASN A 237 16.57 9.44 -8.12
C ASN A 237 15.74 8.22 -7.67
N VAL A 238 16.10 7.01 -8.13
CA VAL A 238 15.50 5.73 -7.71
C VAL A 238 16.51 4.79 -7.03
N THR A 239 17.71 5.26 -6.73
CA THR A 239 18.75 4.47 -6.04
C THR A 239 18.29 4.04 -4.65
N SER A 240 17.62 4.91 -3.90
CA SER A 240 17.08 4.56 -2.58
C SER A 240 16.06 3.43 -2.65
N LEU A 241 15.23 3.37 -3.69
CA LEU A 241 14.34 2.23 -3.94
C LEU A 241 15.15 0.94 -4.12
N ALA A 242 16.26 0.98 -4.86
CA ALA A 242 17.11 -0.19 -5.05
C ALA A 242 17.66 -0.71 -3.71
N ASP A 243 18.10 0.20 -2.84
CA ASP A 243 18.60 -0.13 -1.51
C ASP A 243 17.47 -0.68 -0.60
N THR A 244 16.28 -0.08 -0.65
CA THR A 244 15.08 -0.58 0.06
C THR A 244 14.77 -2.02 -0.32
N LEU A 245 14.71 -2.34 -1.62
CA LEU A 245 14.37 -3.69 -2.11
C LEU A 245 15.38 -4.74 -1.65
N SER A 246 16.66 -4.36 -1.51
CA SER A 246 17.69 -5.27 -1.02
C SER A 246 17.46 -5.76 0.42
N SER A 247 16.62 -5.07 1.17
CA SER A 247 16.29 -5.38 2.57
C SER A 247 14.91 -6.04 2.73
N MET A 248 14.25 -6.44 1.64
CA MET A 248 12.89 -7.01 1.66
C MET A 248 12.89 -8.49 1.24
N PRO A 249 13.34 -9.42 2.11
CA PRO A 249 13.54 -10.82 1.74
C PRO A 249 12.23 -11.59 1.50
N SER A 250 11.08 -11.06 1.91
CA SER A 250 9.78 -11.71 1.72
C SER A 250 8.99 -11.17 0.53
N LEU A 251 9.55 -10.22 -0.23
CA LEU A 251 8.82 -9.58 -1.32
C LEU A 251 8.63 -10.56 -2.49
N ARG A 252 7.36 -10.77 -2.85
CA ARG A 252 6.89 -11.68 -3.90
C ARG A 252 6.26 -10.95 -5.08
N LYS A 253 5.61 -9.83 -4.84
CA LYS A 253 4.92 -9.00 -5.84
C LYS A 253 5.47 -7.59 -5.79
N LEU A 254 5.94 -7.08 -6.92
CA LEU A 254 6.48 -5.74 -7.04
C LEU A 254 5.85 -5.03 -8.23
N HIS A 255 5.34 -3.83 -7.99
CA HIS A 255 4.83 -2.95 -9.03
C HIS A 255 5.44 -1.56 -8.86
N PHE A 256 6.16 -1.10 -9.88
CA PHE A 256 6.55 0.29 -10.02
C PHE A 256 5.93 0.91 -11.26
N SER A 257 5.34 2.08 -11.09
CA SER A 257 4.93 2.92 -12.21
C SER A 257 5.75 4.20 -12.24
N PHE A 258 6.43 4.42 -13.36
CA PHE A 258 7.12 5.66 -13.71
C PHE A 258 6.46 6.31 -14.94
N GLU A 259 5.19 5.98 -15.21
CA GLU A 259 4.44 6.49 -16.36
C GLU A 259 4.55 8.03 -16.43
N TRP A 260 5.02 8.57 -17.55
CA TRP A 260 5.20 10.00 -17.83
C TRP A 260 5.98 10.74 -16.74
N CYS A 261 6.95 10.09 -16.09
CA CYS A 261 7.91 10.80 -15.25
C CYS A 261 8.61 11.89 -16.08
N THR A 262 8.46 13.14 -15.65
CA THR A 262 8.93 14.33 -16.38
C THR A 262 10.38 14.72 -16.06
N SER A 263 10.98 14.01 -15.11
CA SER A 263 12.28 14.28 -14.53
C SER A 263 13.44 13.70 -15.34
N THR A 264 14.64 14.16 -14.97
CA THR A 264 15.95 13.76 -15.50
C THR A 264 16.40 12.38 -15.02
N LEU A 265 15.51 11.39 -14.88
CA LEU A 265 15.96 10.02 -14.62
C LEU A 265 16.92 9.63 -15.73
N GLU A 266 18.17 9.33 -15.37
CA GLU A 266 19.16 8.86 -16.33
C GLU A 266 19.08 7.33 -16.39
N GLU A 267 19.70 6.77 -17.43
CA GLU A 267 19.80 5.32 -17.60
C GLU A 267 20.47 4.65 -16.39
N ARG A 268 21.43 5.33 -15.74
CA ARG A 268 22.19 4.77 -14.62
C ARG A 268 21.32 4.45 -13.41
N GLU A 269 20.30 5.26 -13.11
CA GLU A 269 19.42 5.04 -11.96
C GLU A 269 18.53 3.80 -12.19
N ILE A 270 18.02 3.61 -13.41
CA ILE A 270 17.25 2.42 -13.79
C ILE A 270 18.13 1.17 -13.76
N VAL A 271 19.37 1.28 -14.24
CA VAL A 271 20.35 0.20 -14.15
C VAL A 271 20.59 -0.19 -12.69
N GLN A 272 20.76 0.77 -11.77
CA GLN A 272 20.93 0.48 -10.34
C GLN A 272 19.70 -0.20 -9.73
N LEU A 273 18.50 0.26 -10.08
CA LEU A 273 17.25 -0.36 -9.65
C LEU A 273 17.22 -1.85 -10.04
N SER A 274 17.61 -2.17 -11.27
CA SER A 274 17.68 -3.56 -11.75
C SER A 274 18.82 -4.35 -11.09
N ASP A 275 20.03 -3.80 -11.11
CA ASP A 275 21.26 -4.51 -10.75
C ASP A 275 21.40 -4.80 -9.25
N ARG A 276 20.88 -3.90 -8.42
CA ARG A 276 20.91 -4.01 -6.95
C ARG A 276 19.56 -4.42 -6.41
N GLY A 277 18.51 -3.67 -6.74
CA GLY A 277 17.18 -3.84 -6.16
C GLY A 277 16.44 -5.07 -6.67
N LEU A 278 16.26 -5.21 -7.99
CA LEU A 278 15.57 -6.39 -8.53
C LEU A 278 16.41 -7.66 -8.33
N ALA A 279 17.71 -7.58 -8.63
CA ALA A 279 18.60 -8.72 -8.50
C ALA A 279 18.67 -9.30 -7.07
N SER A 280 18.52 -8.48 -6.02
CA SER A 280 18.47 -8.99 -4.63
C SER A 280 17.22 -9.81 -4.33
N LEU A 281 16.15 -9.61 -5.10
CA LEU A 281 14.88 -10.34 -4.97
C LEU A 281 14.86 -11.63 -5.81
N SER A 282 15.99 -12.06 -6.36
CA SER A 282 16.10 -13.21 -7.27
C SER A 282 15.53 -14.51 -6.71
N ALA A 283 15.48 -14.66 -5.38
CA ALA A 283 15.00 -15.87 -4.71
C ALA A 283 13.50 -15.85 -4.37
N THR A 284 12.86 -14.69 -4.37
CA THR A 284 11.51 -14.52 -3.78
C THR A 284 10.50 -13.88 -4.72
N LEU A 285 10.95 -13.05 -5.68
CA LEU A 285 10.05 -12.32 -6.56
C LEU A 285 9.37 -13.27 -7.55
N VAL A 286 8.04 -13.27 -7.54
CA VAL A 286 7.17 -14.11 -8.38
C VAL A 286 6.46 -13.27 -9.44
N ARG A 287 6.06 -12.04 -9.11
CA ARG A 287 5.39 -11.13 -10.04
C ARG A 287 6.09 -9.78 -10.07
N LEU A 288 6.40 -9.30 -11.27
CA LEU A 288 7.03 -8.01 -11.50
C LEU A 288 6.22 -7.23 -12.53
N ARG A 289 5.80 -6.03 -12.16
CA ARG A 289 5.19 -5.06 -13.06
C ARG A 289 6.00 -3.77 -13.06
N LEU A 290 6.42 -3.34 -14.24
CA LEU A 290 7.15 -2.10 -14.44
C LEU A 290 6.47 -1.28 -15.54
N ASP A 291 6.08 -0.06 -15.23
CA ASP A 291 5.51 0.86 -16.21
C ASP A 291 6.47 2.01 -16.48
N PHE A 292 6.99 2.10 -17.69
CA PHE A 292 7.83 3.20 -18.16
C PHE A 292 7.14 4.03 -19.25
N THR A 293 5.82 3.91 -19.40
CA THR A 293 5.07 4.58 -20.47
C THR A 293 5.40 6.07 -20.53
N GLY A 294 5.80 6.59 -21.69
CA GLY A 294 6.07 8.02 -21.89
C GLY A 294 7.37 8.54 -21.28
N CYS A 295 8.22 7.68 -20.72
CA CYS A 295 9.55 8.06 -20.26
C CYS A 295 10.47 8.42 -21.45
N ALA A 296 11.16 9.54 -21.33
CA ALA A 296 12.08 10.04 -22.36
C ALA A 296 13.47 9.38 -22.34
N PHE A 297 13.75 8.52 -21.37
CA PHE A 297 15.04 7.85 -21.19
C PHE A 297 15.01 6.42 -21.73
N ALA A 298 16.21 5.91 -22.04
CA ALA A 298 16.39 4.54 -22.46
C ALA A 298 16.23 3.60 -21.25
N VAL A 299 15.33 2.63 -21.36
CA VAL A 299 15.08 1.67 -20.28
C VAL A 299 15.93 0.43 -20.52
N PHE A 300 16.87 0.18 -19.60
CA PHE A 300 17.71 -1.01 -19.59
C PHE A 300 17.64 -1.71 -18.23
N LEU A 301 17.25 -2.99 -18.23
CA LEU A 301 17.11 -3.81 -17.02
C LEU A 301 18.14 -4.95 -17.03
N PRO A 302 19.41 -4.66 -16.74
CA PRO A 302 20.43 -5.70 -16.62
C PRO A 302 20.10 -6.68 -15.49
N LYS A 303 20.55 -7.93 -15.62
CA LYS A 303 20.38 -8.98 -14.61
C LYS A 303 18.93 -9.38 -14.36
N ILE A 304 17.99 -9.00 -15.23
CA ILE A 304 16.61 -9.50 -15.13
C ILE A 304 16.57 -11.03 -15.22
N GLU A 305 17.52 -11.65 -15.93
CA GLU A 305 17.72 -13.11 -15.98
C GLU A 305 17.99 -13.74 -14.61
N LYS A 306 18.39 -12.97 -13.58
CA LYS A 306 18.59 -13.52 -12.23
C LYS A 306 17.28 -13.84 -11.51
N LEU A 307 16.14 -13.31 -11.96
CA LEU A 307 14.82 -13.50 -11.35
C LEU A 307 14.23 -14.89 -11.68
N GLN A 308 14.95 -15.96 -11.35
CA GLN A 308 14.63 -17.33 -11.75
C GLN A 308 13.31 -17.89 -11.17
N TYR A 309 12.73 -17.20 -10.20
CA TYR A 309 11.42 -17.51 -9.61
C TYR A 309 10.27 -16.70 -10.20
N LEU A 310 10.54 -15.80 -11.15
CA LEU A 310 9.53 -14.95 -11.76
C LEU A 310 8.59 -15.77 -12.63
N GLU A 311 7.30 -15.71 -12.30
CA GLU A 311 6.22 -16.41 -13.01
C GLU A 311 5.41 -15.43 -13.89
N SER A 312 5.31 -14.16 -13.49
CA SER A 312 4.60 -13.12 -14.24
C SER A 312 5.45 -11.87 -14.39
N LEU A 313 5.60 -11.40 -15.63
CA LEU A 313 6.33 -10.19 -15.99
C LEU A 313 5.47 -9.31 -16.90
N VAL A 314 5.20 -8.10 -16.44
CA VAL A 314 4.52 -7.05 -17.21
C VAL A 314 5.45 -5.86 -17.31
N ILE A 315 5.82 -5.47 -18.53
CA ILE A 315 6.59 -4.24 -18.77
C ILE A 315 5.91 -3.39 -19.85
N SER A 316 5.60 -2.14 -19.52
CA SER A 316 5.14 -1.17 -20.50
C SER A 316 6.28 -0.23 -20.91
N TYR A 317 6.54 -0.19 -22.22
CA TYR A 317 7.46 0.69 -22.91
C TYR A 317 6.72 1.67 -23.83
N CYS A 318 5.41 1.85 -23.64
CA CYS A 318 4.62 2.69 -24.53
C CYS A 318 5.25 4.09 -24.66
N TYR A 319 5.40 4.61 -25.87
CA TYR A 319 6.01 5.93 -26.11
C TYR A 319 7.45 6.12 -25.60
N THR A 320 8.19 5.06 -25.24
CA THR A 320 9.61 5.16 -24.85
C THR A 320 10.55 4.94 -26.03
N PRO A 321 11.81 5.45 -25.97
CA PRO A 321 12.86 5.11 -26.93
C PRO A 321 13.18 3.60 -26.93
N THR A 322 13.36 3.01 -28.13
CA THR A 322 13.51 1.54 -28.29
C THR A 322 14.95 0.99 -28.20
N ALA A 323 15.99 1.81 -28.39
CA ALA A 323 17.35 1.33 -28.63
C ALA A 323 17.96 0.46 -27.50
N ALA A 324 17.57 0.66 -26.24
CA ALA A 324 18.10 -0.11 -25.10
C ALA A 324 17.29 -1.38 -24.74
N ILE A 325 16.10 -1.53 -25.31
CA ILE A 325 15.15 -2.61 -24.96
C ILE A 325 15.69 -3.98 -25.35
N ALA A 326 16.46 -4.06 -26.45
CA ALA A 326 16.95 -5.33 -27.01
C ALA A 326 17.76 -6.18 -26.00
N LYS A 327 18.56 -5.54 -25.14
CA LYS A 327 19.35 -6.27 -24.12
C LYS A 327 18.46 -6.82 -23.00
N THR A 328 17.45 -6.07 -22.58
CA THR A 328 16.47 -6.54 -21.59
C THR A 328 15.74 -7.79 -22.09
N LEU A 329 15.37 -7.83 -23.37
CA LEU A 329 14.69 -8.98 -23.98
C LEU A 329 15.54 -10.27 -23.92
N LEU A 330 16.85 -10.17 -24.14
CA LEU A 330 17.75 -11.33 -24.03
C LEU A 330 17.80 -11.91 -22.62
N GLY A 331 17.70 -11.07 -21.58
CA GLY A 331 17.61 -11.54 -20.20
C GLY A 331 16.29 -12.22 -19.89
N ILE A 332 15.17 -11.68 -20.40
CA ILE A 332 13.82 -12.25 -20.23
C ILE A 332 13.74 -13.68 -20.79
N LEU A 333 14.38 -13.95 -21.94
CA LEU A 333 14.41 -15.29 -22.54
C LEU A 333 15.07 -16.37 -21.65
N GLN A 334 15.81 -15.97 -20.61
CA GLN A 334 16.47 -16.89 -19.67
C GLN A 334 15.60 -17.23 -18.44
N LEU A 335 14.42 -16.65 -18.31
CA LEU A 335 13.50 -16.84 -17.19
C LEU A 335 12.70 -18.15 -17.35
N ARG A 336 13.20 -19.23 -16.77
CA ARG A 336 12.66 -20.59 -16.97
C ARG A 336 11.28 -20.83 -16.36
N LYS A 337 10.88 -20.04 -15.36
CA LYS A 337 9.59 -20.16 -14.68
C LYS A 337 8.54 -19.18 -15.18
N LEU A 338 8.88 -18.33 -16.15
CA LEU A 338 7.97 -17.31 -16.65
C LEU A 338 6.81 -17.97 -17.40
N ARG A 339 5.58 -17.72 -16.93
CA ARG A 339 4.33 -18.24 -17.49
C ARG A 339 3.51 -17.14 -18.16
N GLU A 340 3.59 -15.94 -17.60
CA GLU A 340 2.89 -14.76 -18.10
C GLU A 340 3.92 -13.71 -18.49
N LEU A 341 3.88 -13.28 -19.76
CA LEU A 341 4.73 -12.23 -20.28
C LEU A 341 3.86 -11.25 -21.05
N GLU A 342 3.80 -10.02 -20.56
CA GLU A 342 3.20 -8.90 -21.26
C GLU A 342 4.25 -7.81 -21.49
N LEU A 343 4.53 -7.52 -22.76
CA LEU A 343 5.42 -6.44 -23.17
C LEU A 343 4.64 -5.48 -24.06
N ASN A 344 4.49 -4.24 -23.62
CA ASN A 344 3.73 -3.26 -24.38
C ASN A 344 4.65 -2.25 -25.06
N PHE A 345 4.70 -2.29 -26.39
CA PHE A 345 5.53 -1.40 -27.23
C PHE A 345 4.71 -0.38 -28.02
N ARG A 346 3.50 -0.05 -27.55
CA ARG A 346 2.62 0.84 -28.29
C ARG A 346 3.28 2.20 -28.51
N ALA A 347 3.43 2.59 -29.77
CA ALA A 347 3.96 3.88 -30.19
C ALA A 347 5.36 4.22 -29.62
N CYS A 348 6.20 3.21 -29.37
CA CYS A 348 7.60 3.47 -29.04
C CYS A 348 8.30 4.25 -30.15
N GLN A 349 9.22 5.12 -29.77
CA GLN A 349 9.96 5.96 -30.71
C GLN A 349 11.20 5.19 -31.21
N HIS A 350 11.44 5.24 -32.53
CA HIS A 350 12.73 4.86 -33.08
C HIS A 350 13.73 5.94 -32.67
N GLY A 351 14.59 5.60 -31.70
CA GLY A 351 15.69 6.46 -31.25
C GLY A 351 16.89 6.36 -32.18
#